data_AF-A0A529M147-F1
#
_entry.id   AF-A0A529M147-F1
#
_cell.length_a   1.000
_cell.length_b   1.000
_cell.length_c   1.000
_cell.angle_alpha   90.00
_cell.angle_beta   90.00
_cell.angle_gamma   90.00
#
_symmetry.space_group_name_H-M   'P 1'
#
loop_
_entity.id
_entity.type
_entity.pdbx_description
1 polymer ?
#
loop_
_entity_poly.entity_id
_entity_poly.type
_entity_poly.pdbx_seq_one_letter_code
_entity_poly.pdbx_strand_id
1 'polypeptide(L)'
;IVGRFRTAPSSKRDVRFAWSGDTAGQGWGIDETGMKTYSTIAKHTPDFFLHSGDTIYADGALKDEVDLPGGGKWKNVVMLDGKRKVAETLDEYRDQWKYNMMDKHVLALSAICPTFYQWDDHEVLNNWSDSKDLSKDDRYKEKSIHVLAARAARAFHEMTTIRYEPSEPGRVYRKISHGPLL
;
A
#
# COMPACT_ATOMS: atom_id res chain seq x y z
N ILE A 1 -9.09 18.38 4.55
CA ILE A 1 -7.67 18.39 4.15
C ILE A 1 -7.58 19.08 2.80
N VAL A 2 -6.60 19.96 2.58
CA VAL A 2 -6.33 20.58 1.27
C VAL A 2 -5.15 19.85 0.64
N GLY A 3 -5.33 19.37 -0.60
CA GLY A 3 -4.27 18.68 -1.35
C GLY A 3 -3.40 19.64 -2.16
N ARG A 4 -2.12 19.29 -2.35
CA ARG A 4 -1.20 19.93 -3.30
C ARG A 4 -0.30 18.89 -3.95
N PHE A 5 0.15 19.17 -5.16
CA PHE A 5 1.15 18.33 -5.82
C PHE A 5 2.13 19.21 -6.61
N ARG A 6 3.28 18.64 -6.96
CA ARG A 6 4.31 19.26 -7.79
C ARG A 6 4.44 18.47 -9.09
N THR A 7 4.41 19.16 -10.23
CA THR A 7 4.70 18.55 -11.53
C THR A 7 6.21 18.39 -11.72
N ALA A 8 6.60 17.50 -12.63
CA ALA A 8 8.00 17.36 -13.03
C ALA A 8 8.57 18.70 -13.55
N PRO A 9 9.81 19.05 -13.20
CA PRO A 9 10.40 20.32 -13.61
C PRO A 9 10.70 20.36 -15.12
N SER A 10 10.52 21.52 -15.75
CA SER A 10 10.87 21.73 -17.17
C SER A 10 12.35 22.05 -17.39
N SER A 11 13.07 22.48 -16.35
CA SER A 11 14.49 22.83 -16.37
C SER A 11 15.31 21.95 -15.42
N LYS A 12 16.64 21.93 -15.60
CA LYS A 12 17.55 21.21 -14.71
C LYS A 12 17.55 21.86 -13.32
N ARG A 13 17.32 21.03 -12.29
CA ARG A 13 17.46 21.37 -10.87
C ARG A 13 17.71 20.09 -10.08
N ASP A 14 18.13 20.22 -8.83
CA ASP A 14 18.18 19.09 -7.90
C ASP A 14 16.80 18.46 -7.74
N VAL A 15 16.74 17.13 -7.76
CA VAL A 15 15.53 16.35 -7.51
C VAL A 15 15.70 15.61 -6.19
N ARG A 16 14.69 15.70 -5.32
CA ARG A 16 14.64 14.94 -4.06
C ARG A 16 13.48 13.97 -4.14
N PHE A 17 13.74 12.69 -3.99
CA PHE A 17 12.68 11.68 -3.86
C PHE A 17 12.94 10.82 -2.63
N ALA A 18 11.87 10.19 -2.14
CA ALA A 18 11.93 9.16 -1.12
C ALA A 18 11.37 7.87 -1.68
N TRP A 19 11.75 6.74 -1.09
CA TRP A 19 11.17 5.43 -1.42
C TRP A 19 10.98 4.60 -0.15
N SER A 20 10.00 3.70 -0.17
CA SER A 20 9.74 2.72 0.88
C SER A 20 8.97 1.53 0.31
N GLY A 21 8.89 0.43 1.06
CA GLY A 21 7.95 -0.68 0.88
C GLY A 21 7.34 -1.07 2.23
N ASP A 22 6.69 -2.22 2.28
CA ASP A 22 6.43 -3.01 3.50
C ASP A 22 5.57 -2.30 4.57
N THR A 23 4.46 -1.68 4.15
CA THR A 23 3.63 -0.91 5.07
C THR A 23 2.74 -1.81 5.92
N ALA A 24 3.02 -1.84 7.22
CA ALA A 24 2.30 -2.60 8.25
C ALA A 24 2.36 -4.13 8.09
N GLY A 25 3.38 -4.67 7.41
CA GLY A 25 3.53 -6.12 7.17
C GLY A 25 3.83 -6.98 8.38
N GLN A 26 4.45 -6.39 9.39
CA GLN A 26 4.90 -7.11 10.60
C GLN A 26 3.82 -7.24 11.68
N GLY A 27 2.57 -6.88 11.39
CA GLY A 27 1.47 -6.98 12.36
C GLY A 27 1.31 -5.76 13.29
N TRP A 28 2.16 -4.74 13.14
CA TRP A 28 2.12 -3.49 13.90
C TRP A 28 1.41 -2.40 13.07
N GLY A 29 0.09 -2.34 13.21
CA GLY A 29 -0.77 -1.41 12.47
C GLY A 29 -0.77 0.01 13.04
N ILE A 30 -1.92 0.65 13.07
CA ILE A 30 -2.09 2.04 13.52
C ILE A 30 -2.35 2.05 15.04
N ASP A 31 -1.34 2.43 15.82
CA ASP A 31 -1.49 2.76 17.25
C ASP A 31 -1.90 4.23 17.46
N GLU A 32 -1.91 4.69 18.71
CA GLU A 32 -2.20 6.09 19.07
C GLU A 32 -1.25 7.10 18.42
N THR A 33 -0.05 6.67 18.06
CA THR A 33 0.98 7.51 17.46
C THR A 33 0.93 7.51 15.94
N GLY A 34 0.45 6.42 15.34
CA GLY A 34 0.32 6.20 13.90
C GLY A 34 1.63 5.83 13.20
N MET A 35 1.58 5.74 11.88
CA MET A 35 2.71 5.35 11.02
C MET A 35 3.72 6.50 10.84
N LYS A 36 4.48 6.82 11.91
CA LYS A 36 5.39 7.99 11.97
C LYS A 36 6.41 8.08 10.85
N THR A 37 6.83 6.97 10.26
CA THR A 37 7.77 6.97 9.12
C THR A 37 7.28 7.88 7.99
N TYR A 38 5.97 7.89 7.69
CA TYR A 38 5.37 8.76 6.68
C TYR A 38 5.48 10.25 7.04
N SER A 39 5.40 10.59 8.33
CA SER A 39 5.62 11.97 8.82
C SER A 39 7.07 12.40 8.60
N THR A 40 8.03 11.51 8.87
CA THR A 40 9.45 11.76 8.64
C THR A 40 9.71 11.98 7.14
N ILE A 41 9.17 11.13 6.26
CA ILE A 41 9.26 11.32 4.80
C ILE A 41 8.70 12.68 4.39
N ALA A 42 7.53 13.07 4.90
CA ALA A 42 6.90 14.36 4.58
C ALA A 42 7.80 15.56 4.97
N LYS A 43 8.52 15.49 6.09
CA LYS A 43 9.47 16.55 6.52
C LYS A 43 10.64 16.73 5.56
N HIS A 44 11.02 15.70 4.81
CA HIS A 44 12.04 15.82 3.77
C HIS A 44 11.52 16.52 2.50
N THR A 45 10.21 16.79 2.39
CA THR A 45 9.60 17.50 1.25
C THR A 45 9.99 16.94 -0.13
N PRO A 46 9.86 15.61 -0.35
CA PRO A 46 10.23 15.01 -1.63
C PRO A 46 9.34 15.54 -2.77
N ASP A 47 9.93 15.62 -3.96
CA ASP A 47 9.25 15.93 -5.22
C ASP A 47 8.22 14.84 -5.58
N PHE A 48 8.54 13.59 -5.28
CA PHE A 48 7.67 12.44 -5.39
C PHE A 48 8.12 11.34 -4.41
N PHE A 49 7.21 10.42 -4.12
CA PHE A 49 7.46 9.24 -3.30
C PHE A 49 7.30 7.97 -4.15
N LEU A 50 8.28 7.07 -4.13
CA LEU A 50 8.18 5.76 -4.76
C LEU A 50 7.74 4.74 -3.70
N HIS A 51 6.56 4.16 -3.87
CA HIS A 51 6.14 3.02 -3.04
C HIS A 51 6.44 1.74 -3.81
N SER A 52 7.39 0.96 -3.31
CA SER A 52 8.07 -0.14 -4.00
C SER A 52 7.37 -1.50 -3.82
N GLY A 53 6.05 -1.51 -3.67
CA GLY A 53 5.28 -2.71 -3.37
C GLY A 53 5.12 -2.96 -1.87
N ASP A 54 4.32 -3.97 -1.52
CA ASP A 54 3.88 -4.21 -0.15
C ASP A 54 3.28 -2.94 0.49
N THR A 55 2.53 -2.20 -0.33
CA THR A 55 1.73 -1.06 0.10
C THR A 55 0.64 -1.50 1.05
N ILE A 56 0.14 -2.72 0.88
CA ILE A 56 -0.80 -3.37 1.79
C ILE A 56 -0.36 -4.81 2.05
N TYR A 57 -0.96 -5.42 3.06
CA TYR A 57 -0.82 -6.85 3.34
C TYR A 57 -2.18 -7.51 3.34
N ALA A 58 -2.61 -8.01 2.17
CA ALA A 58 -3.93 -8.61 1.99
C ALA A 58 -4.09 -9.95 2.70
N ASP A 59 -2.99 -10.60 3.05
CA ASP A 59 -2.94 -11.92 3.68
C ASP A 59 -2.41 -11.87 5.13
N GLY A 60 -1.95 -10.69 5.56
CA GLY A 60 -1.50 -10.39 6.92
C GLY A 60 -2.62 -9.82 7.77
N ALA A 61 -3.40 -10.70 8.39
CA ALA A 61 -4.46 -10.32 9.33
C ALA A 61 -3.85 -9.61 10.56
N LEU A 62 -4.32 -8.39 10.84
CA LEU A 62 -3.95 -7.66 12.05
C LEU A 62 -4.82 -8.11 13.22
N LYS A 63 -4.20 -8.13 14.41
CA LYS A 63 -4.88 -8.31 15.69
C LYS A 63 -5.15 -6.96 16.32
N ASP A 64 -6.22 -6.83 17.09
CA ASP A 64 -6.49 -5.62 17.85
C ASP A 64 -5.37 -5.31 18.86
N GLU A 65 -4.79 -6.36 19.46
CA GLU A 65 -3.66 -6.26 20.37
C GLU A 65 -2.61 -7.34 20.10
N VAL A 66 -1.34 -6.99 20.26
CA VAL A 66 -0.18 -7.90 20.11
C VAL A 66 0.73 -7.73 21.33
N ASP A 67 1.10 -8.84 21.97
CA ASP A 67 2.01 -8.80 23.12
C ASP A 67 3.43 -8.44 22.66
N LEU A 68 4.07 -7.50 23.36
CA LEU A 68 5.42 -7.03 23.02
C LEU A 68 6.49 -7.85 23.75
N PRO A 69 7.65 -8.12 23.10
CA PRO A 69 8.81 -8.64 23.81
C PRO A 69 9.22 -7.69 24.94
N GLY A 70 9.34 -8.21 26.17
CA GLY A 70 9.65 -7.41 27.36
C GLY A 70 8.43 -6.88 28.12
N GLY A 71 7.22 -7.25 27.70
CA GLY A 71 5.97 -6.90 28.37
C GLY A 71 5.28 -5.68 27.76
N GLY A 72 3.99 -5.54 28.08
CA GLY A 72 3.10 -4.56 27.45
C GLY A 72 2.47 -5.09 26.17
N LYS A 73 1.64 -4.26 25.54
CA LYS A 73 0.85 -4.59 24.36
C LYS A 73 0.93 -3.47 23.33
N TRP A 74 1.12 -3.84 22.07
CA TRP A 74 0.76 -2.98 20.95
C TRP A 74 -0.74 -3.01 20.80
N LYS A 75 -1.37 -1.83 20.65
CA LYS A 75 -2.81 -1.71 20.46
C LYS A 75 -3.10 -0.98 19.16
N ASN A 76 -3.75 -1.67 18.23
CA ASN A 76 -4.25 -1.06 17.01
C ASN A 76 -5.55 -0.31 17.33
N VAL A 77 -5.49 1.03 17.30
CA VAL A 77 -6.61 1.90 17.68
C VAL A 77 -7.57 2.18 16.52
N VAL A 78 -7.12 1.90 15.29
CA VAL A 78 -7.93 1.88 14.08
C VAL A 78 -7.92 0.46 13.56
N MET A 79 -9.09 -0.07 13.19
CA MET A 79 -9.24 -1.39 12.59
C MET A 79 -10.49 -1.45 11.70
N LEU A 80 -10.38 -2.19 10.59
CA LEU A 80 -11.47 -2.56 9.70
C LEU A 80 -11.68 -4.08 9.78
N ASP A 81 -12.90 -4.55 9.56
CA ASP A 81 -13.21 -5.99 9.61
C ASP A 81 -12.41 -6.77 8.56
N GLY A 82 -12.29 -6.22 7.34
CA GLY A 82 -11.44 -6.79 6.29
C GLY A 82 -9.97 -6.94 6.69
N LYS A 83 -9.47 -6.14 7.66
CA LYS A 83 -8.08 -6.20 8.12
C LYS A 83 -7.81 -7.30 9.15
N ARG A 84 -8.85 -7.95 9.70
CA ARG A 84 -8.75 -9.03 10.70
C ARG A 84 -8.66 -10.44 10.10
N LYS A 85 -8.70 -10.56 8.78
CA LYS A 85 -8.60 -11.83 8.05
C LYS A 85 -7.84 -11.61 6.74
N VAL A 86 -7.57 -12.71 6.02
CA VAL A 86 -7.10 -12.64 4.64
C VAL A 86 -8.20 -12.04 3.76
N ALA A 87 -7.84 -11.24 2.76
CA ALA A 87 -8.78 -10.66 1.82
C ALA A 87 -9.14 -11.70 0.75
N GLU A 88 -10.44 -11.86 0.48
CA GLU A 88 -10.94 -12.78 -0.54
C GLU A 88 -11.87 -12.07 -1.51
N THR A 89 -12.68 -11.14 -1.01
CA THR A 89 -13.62 -10.32 -1.77
C THR A 89 -13.01 -8.99 -2.17
N LEU A 90 -13.57 -8.33 -3.18
CA LEU A 90 -13.10 -7.02 -3.62
C LEU A 90 -13.18 -5.96 -2.50
N ASP A 91 -14.24 -6.00 -1.68
CA ASP A 91 -14.38 -5.04 -0.58
C ASP A 91 -13.36 -5.29 0.54
N GLU A 92 -13.03 -6.56 0.84
CA GLU A 92 -11.94 -6.88 1.76
C GLU A 92 -10.59 -6.40 1.21
N TYR A 93 -10.31 -6.54 -0.09
CA TYR A 93 -9.12 -5.97 -0.71
C TYR A 93 -9.10 -4.44 -0.60
N ARG A 94 -10.21 -3.75 -0.89
CA ARG A 94 -10.31 -2.29 -0.71
C ARG A 94 -10.08 -1.87 0.74
N ASP A 95 -10.53 -2.65 1.70
CA ASP A 95 -10.31 -2.36 3.12
C ASP A 95 -8.83 -2.42 3.50
N GLN A 96 -8.02 -3.28 2.88
CA GLN A 96 -6.56 -3.27 3.09
C GLN A 96 -5.95 -1.92 2.69
N TRP A 97 -6.37 -1.34 1.56
CA TRP A 97 -5.92 -0.03 1.10
C TRP A 97 -6.44 1.11 1.96
N LYS A 98 -7.73 1.09 2.29
CA LYS A 98 -8.35 2.10 3.14
C LYS A 98 -7.68 2.15 4.51
N TYR A 99 -7.33 1.01 5.08
CA TYR A 99 -6.71 0.91 6.40
C TYR A 99 -5.50 1.84 6.52
N ASN A 100 -4.53 1.75 5.60
CA ASN A 100 -3.34 2.59 5.63
C ASN A 100 -3.68 4.07 5.44
N MET A 101 -4.68 4.39 4.61
CA MET A 101 -5.15 5.76 4.39
C MET A 101 -5.93 6.36 5.57
N MET A 102 -6.34 5.55 6.56
CA MET A 102 -6.92 6.04 7.82
C MET A 102 -5.83 6.56 8.79
N ASP A 103 -4.57 6.24 8.55
CA ASP A 103 -3.46 6.81 9.32
C ASP A 103 -3.25 8.29 8.97
N LYS A 104 -3.14 9.13 9.99
CA LYS A 104 -3.00 10.59 9.83
C LYS A 104 -1.72 10.98 9.09
N HIS A 105 -0.63 10.23 9.22
CA HIS A 105 0.66 10.54 8.59
C HIS A 105 0.69 10.07 7.14
N VAL A 106 0.14 8.89 6.86
CA VAL A 106 -0.06 8.39 5.48
C VAL A 106 -0.95 9.36 4.70
N LEU A 107 -2.09 9.76 5.29
CA LEU A 107 -3.03 10.69 4.67
C LEU A 107 -2.37 12.08 4.46
N ALA A 108 -1.57 12.55 5.43
CA ALA A 108 -0.86 13.82 5.31
C ALA A 108 0.21 13.81 4.21
N LEU A 109 1.00 12.74 4.07
CA LEU A 109 1.98 12.62 2.98
C LEU A 109 1.25 12.57 1.62
N SER A 110 0.23 11.73 1.51
CA SER A 110 -0.57 11.56 0.28
C SER A 110 -1.24 12.86 -0.18
N ALA A 111 -1.59 13.74 0.75
CA ALA A 111 -2.16 15.04 0.44
C ALA A 111 -1.16 16.02 -0.20
N ILE A 112 0.16 15.83 -0.03
CA ILE A 112 1.17 16.82 -0.43
C ILE A 112 2.26 16.30 -1.38
N CYS A 113 2.39 14.98 -1.53
CA CYS A 113 3.46 14.35 -2.30
C CYS A 113 2.86 13.35 -3.29
N PRO A 114 3.15 13.47 -4.60
CA PRO A 114 2.70 12.48 -5.57
C PRO A 114 3.42 11.16 -5.33
N THR A 115 2.65 10.07 -5.25
CA THR A 115 3.18 8.71 -5.08
C THR A 115 3.21 7.96 -6.41
N PHE A 116 4.36 7.39 -6.75
CA PHE A 116 4.50 6.42 -7.81
C PHE A 116 4.45 5.03 -7.18
N TYR A 117 3.31 4.36 -7.35
CA TYR A 117 3.15 2.99 -6.88
C TYR A 117 3.79 2.00 -7.86
N GLN A 118 4.52 1.05 -7.30
CA GLN A 118 4.81 -0.25 -7.85
C GLN A 118 3.94 -1.28 -7.12
N TRP A 119 3.98 -2.51 -7.60
CA TRP A 119 3.32 -3.64 -6.96
C TRP A 119 4.40 -4.56 -6.40
N ASP A 120 4.03 -5.39 -5.43
CA ASP A 120 4.66 -6.66 -5.12
C ASP A 120 3.57 -7.69 -4.80
N ASP A 121 3.92 -8.80 -4.17
CA ASP A 121 3.04 -9.93 -3.94
C ASP A 121 1.93 -9.68 -2.91
N HIS A 122 2.19 -8.97 -1.81
CA HIS A 122 1.24 -8.78 -0.70
C HIS A 122 0.03 -7.90 -1.04
N GLU A 123 0.05 -7.21 -2.19
CA GLU A 123 -1.15 -6.64 -2.79
C GLU A 123 -2.19 -7.70 -3.15
N VAL A 124 -1.75 -8.93 -3.44
CA VAL A 124 -2.58 -10.11 -3.69
C VAL A 124 -2.54 -11.06 -2.49
N LEU A 125 -1.36 -11.61 -2.20
CA LEU A 125 -0.97 -12.46 -1.06
C LEU A 125 0.53 -12.80 -1.11
N ASN A 126 1.14 -13.14 0.02
CA ASN A 126 2.56 -13.51 0.13
C ASN A 126 3.01 -14.55 -0.91
N ASN A 127 4.15 -14.31 -1.56
CA ASN A 127 4.76 -15.09 -2.64
C ASN A 127 3.76 -15.42 -3.75
N TRP A 128 2.96 -14.44 -4.17
CA TRP A 128 2.01 -14.58 -5.27
C TRP A 128 2.73 -15.00 -6.55
N SER A 129 2.11 -15.94 -7.26
CA SER A 129 2.46 -16.33 -8.62
C SER A 129 1.24 -16.97 -9.27
N ASP A 130 1.25 -17.07 -10.61
CA ASP A 130 0.14 -17.68 -11.35
C ASP A 130 -0.07 -19.16 -10.98
N SER A 131 0.96 -19.83 -10.47
CA SER A 131 0.94 -21.23 -10.04
C SER A 131 0.71 -21.42 -8.53
N LYS A 132 0.33 -20.38 -7.78
CA LYS A 132 0.11 -20.50 -6.33
C LYS A 132 -1.02 -21.50 -6.04
N ASP A 133 -0.74 -22.47 -5.17
CA ASP A 133 -1.74 -23.41 -4.66
C ASP A 133 -2.20 -23.02 -3.24
N LEU A 134 -3.49 -22.75 -3.09
CA LEU A 134 -4.13 -22.43 -1.80
C LEU A 134 -4.92 -23.60 -1.21
N SER A 135 -4.90 -24.79 -1.84
CA SER A 135 -5.70 -25.96 -1.44
C SER A 135 -5.50 -26.37 0.02
N LYS A 136 -4.29 -26.15 0.57
CA LYS A 136 -3.90 -26.47 1.94
C LYS A 136 -3.87 -25.28 2.91
N ASP A 137 -4.22 -24.09 2.44
CA ASP A 137 -4.26 -22.89 3.29
C ASP A 137 -5.69 -22.64 3.79
N ASP A 138 -5.98 -23.12 5.00
CA ASP A 138 -7.32 -23.06 5.61
C ASP A 138 -7.79 -21.63 5.93
N ARG A 139 -6.91 -20.62 5.81
CA ARG A 139 -7.31 -19.20 5.94
C ARG A 139 -8.21 -18.75 4.79
N TYR A 140 -8.06 -19.37 3.62
CA TYR A 140 -8.79 -19.01 2.41
C TYR A 140 -9.91 -20.01 2.12
N LYS A 141 -11.11 -19.49 1.86
CA LYS A 141 -12.24 -20.24 1.29
C LYS A 141 -12.19 -20.20 -0.23
N GLU A 142 -11.88 -19.05 -0.82
CA GLU A 142 -11.58 -18.93 -2.25
C GLU A 142 -10.21 -19.53 -2.54
N LYS A 143 -10.16 -20.56 -3.39
CA LYS A 143 -8.93 -21.29 -3.71
C LYS A 143 -8.34 -20.89 -5.06
N SER A 144 -9.09 -20.18 -5.89
CA SER A 144 -8.61 -19.72 -7.20
C SER A 144 -7.72 -18.50 -7.05
N ILE A 145 -6.42 -18.69 -7.29
CA ILE A 145 -5.45 -17.59 -7.29
C ILE A 145 -5.80 -16.51 -8.32
N HIS A 146 -6.34 -16.89 -9.48
CA HIS A 146 -6.71 -15.93 -10.52
C HIS A 146 -7.90 -15.06 -10.11
N VAL A 147 -8.87 -15.60 -9.35
CA VAL A 147 -10.00 -14.81 -8.81
C VAL A 147 -9.50 -13.80 -7.79
N LEU A 148 -8.62 -14.22 -6.88
CA LEU A 148 -8.01 -13.33 -5.89
C LEU A 148 -7.17 -12.24 -6.56
N ALA A 149 -6.31 -12.61 -7.50
CA ALA A 149 -5.48 -11.68 -8.27
C ALA A 149 -6.32 -10.67 -9.07
N ALA A 150 -7.42 -11.08 -9.69
CA ALA A 150 -8.31 -10.17 -10.42
C ALA A 150 -8.97 -9.14 -9.48
N ARG A 151 -9.38 -9.55 -8.28
CA ARG A 151 -9.97 -8.65 -7.26
C ARG A 151 -8.92 -7.71 -6.69
N ALA A 152 -7.73 -8.23 -6.36
CA ALA A 152 -6.59 -7.47 -5.88
C ALA A 152 -6.15 -6.39 -6.89
N ALA A 153 -5.97 -6.78 -8.15
CA ALA A 153 -5.59 -5.87 -9.23
C ALA A 153 -6.63 -4.76 -9.42
N ARG A 154 -7.93 -5.09 -9.36
CA ARG A 154 -8.98 -4.07 -9.41
C ARG A 154 -8.89 -3.10 -8.23
N ALA A 155 -8.72 -3.59 -7.01
CA ALA A 155 -8.57 -2.74 -5.83
C ALA A 155 -7.33 -1.85 -5.94
N PHE A 156 -6.19 -2.37 -6.40
CA PHE A 156 -4.97 -1.60 -6.63
C PHE A 156 -5.21 -0.40 -7.55
N HIS A 157 -5.90 -0.60 -8.69
CA HIS A 157 -6.21 0.49 -9.63
C HIS A 157 -7.27 1.46 -9.13
N GLU A 158 -8.23 1.00 -8.31
CA GLU A 158 -9.23 1.88 -7.69
C GLU A 158 -8.65 2.75 -6.56
N MET A 159 -7.63 2.24 -5.86
CA MET A 159 -7.11 2.83 -4.63
C MET A 159 -5.77 3.58 -4.81
N THR A 160 -5.16 3.49 -5.99
CA THR A 160 -3.93 4.22 -6.34
C THR A 160 -4.20 5.30 -7.40
N THR A 161 -3.26 6.22 -7.56
CA THR A 161 -3.33 7.31 -8.55
C THR A 161 -2.66 6.94 -9.88
N ILE A 162 -2.57 5.65 -10.21
CA ILE A 162 -2.02 5.19 -11.49
C ILE A 162 -2.99 5.53 -12.61
N ARG A 163 -2.43 6.09 -13.69
CA ARG A 163 -3.21 6.43 -14.88
C ARG A 163 -3.64 5.15 -15.60
N TYR A 164 -4.93 5.10 -15.96
CA TYR A 164 -5.45 4.07 -16.84
C TYR A 164 -4.80 4.11 -18.22
N GLU A 165 -4.32 2.95 -18.71
CA GLU A 165 -3.83 2.76 -20.06
C GLU A 165 -4.87 1.95 -20.87
N PRO A 166 -5.58 2.58 -21.84
CA PRO A 166 -6.58 1.87 -22.64
C PRO A 166 -6.01 0.71 -23.46
N SER A 167 -4.75 0.79 -23.92
CA SER A 167 -4.15 -0.28 -24.73
C SER A 167 -3.80 -1.53 -23.92
N GLU A 168 -3.67 -1.39 -22.60
CA GLU A 168 -3.30 -2.47 -21.68
C GLU A 168 -3.99 -2.23 -20.32
N PRO A 169 -5.30 -2.50 -20.23
CA PRO A 169 -6.06 -2.31 -19.00
C PRO A 169 -5.43 -3.08 -17.83
N GLY A 170 -5.20 -2.39 -16.72
CA GLY A 170 -4.58 -3.00 -15.54
C GLY A 170 -3.05 -2.92 -15.51
N ARG A 171 -2.40 -2.32 -16.52
CA ARG A 171 -0.94 -2.15 -16.54
C ARG A 171 -0.42 -1.37 -15.34
N VAL A 172 0.55 -1.95 -14.64
CA VAL A 172 1.29 -1.27 -13.55
C VAL A 172 2.64 -0.74 -14.01
N TYR A 173 3.41 -1.53 -14.76
CA TYR A 173 4.74 -1.14 -15.23
C TYR A 173 4.65 0.06 -16.19
N ARG A 174 5.56 1.01 -16.06
CA ARG A 174 5.61 2.24 -16.85
C ARG A 174 6.94 2.96 -16.69
N LYS A 175 7.31 3.77 -17.68
CA LYS A 175 8.39 4.74 -17.59
C LYS A 175 7.81 6.10 -17.23
N ILE A 176 8.38 6.77 -16.23
CA ILE A 176 8.03 8.14 -15.85
C ILE A 176 9.30 8.97 -15.90
N SER A 177 9.37 9.92 -16.83
CA SER A 177 10.44 10.93 -16.82
C SER A 177 10.08 12.06 -15.85
N HIS A 178 11.03 12.47 -15.02
CA HIS A 178 10.91 13.54 -14.04
C HIS A 178 11.87 14.68 -14.37
N GLY A 179 11.51 15.43 -15.40
CA GLY A 179 12.32 16.52 -15.94
C GLY A 179 13.52 16.03 -16.76
N PRO A 180 14.48 16.91 -17.07
CA PRO A 180 15.59 16.56 -17.96
C PRO A 180 16.68 15.66 -17.34
N LEU A 181 16.54 15.28 -16.06
CA LEU A 181 17.55 14.50 -15.33
C LEU A 181 17.15 13.04 -15.06
N LEU A 182 15.84 12.72 -15.04
CA LEU A 182 15.29 11.41 -14.69
C LEU A 182 14.20 10.99 -15.70
#